data_AF-A0A8X6LEU4-F1
#
_entry.id   AF-A0A8X6LEU4-F1
#
_cell.length_a   1.000
_cell.length_b   1.000
_cell.length_c   1.000
_cell.angle_alpha   90.00
_cell.angle_beta   90.00
_cell.angle_gamma   90.00
#
_symmetry.space_group_name_H-M   'P 1'
#
loop_
_entity.id
_entity.type
_entity.pdbx_description
1 polymer ?
#
loop_
_entity_poly.entity_id
_entity_poly.type
_entity_poly.pdbx_seq_one_letter_code
_entity_poly.pdbx_strand_id
1 'polypeptide(L)'
;FSEEEAEDYCLSLLLKAVCHKTLGDTEKAEILLQELLQYESHLGEDIYLATYAMAEMGYMAMDRGQYEEALQWLDRSCHAHTDYHLESFLHYRIHAAIRHIQTLNSIMDQVSITNSIPEEKGNGLYSSCSMSPATKNPSINIYESPVPPSLST
;
A
#
# COMPACT_ATOMS: atom_id res chain seq x y z
N PHE A 1 16.42 31.02 1.82
CA PHE A 1 15.41 30.04 1.46
C PHE A 1 14.07 30.67 1.75
N SER A 2 13.36 31.08 0.70
CA SER A 2 11.92 31.32 0.80
C SER A 2 11.19 29.98 1.00
N GLU A 3 9.93 30.04 1.42
CA GLU A 3 9.08 28.84 1.55
C GLU A 3 8.89 28.16 0.19
N GLU A 4 8.61 28.93 -0.87
CA GLU A 4 8.48 28.43 -2.25
C GLU A 4 9.74 27.68 -2.74
N GLU A 5 10.94 28.20 -2.45
CA GLU A 5 12.20 27.51 -2.81
C GLU A 5 12.36 26.18 -2.06
N ALA A 6 11.90 26.11 -0.81
CA ALA A 6 11.95 24.89 -0.02
C ALA A 6 10.92 23.87 -0.49
N GLU A 7 9.73 24.31 -0.90
CA GLU A 7 8.66 23.48 -1.45
C GLU A 7 9.07 22.87 -2.81
N ASP A 8 9.61 23.68 -3.72
CA ASP A 8 10.16 23.21 -5.00
C ASP A 8 11.27 22.18 -4.80
N TYR A 9 12.14 22.43 -3.82
CA TYR A 9 13.21 21.50 -3.46
C TYR A 9 12.65 20.17 -2.94
N CYS A 10 11.70 20.22 -2.01
CA CYS A 10 11.04 19.04 -1.46
C CYS A 10 10.29 18.25 -2.54
N LEU A 11 9.59 18.92 -3.45
CA LEU A 11 8.93 18.28 -4.58
C LEU A 11 9.95 17.55 -5.47
N SER A 12 11.10 18.18 -5.76
CA SER A 12 12.17 17.56 -6.52
C SER A 12 12.75 16.31 -5.84
N LEU A 13 12.91 16.35 -4.50
CA LEU A 13 13.38 15.22 -3.70
C LEU A 13 12.37 14.07 -3.75
N LEU A 14 11.08 14.36 -3.57
CA LEU A 14 10.01 13.36 -3.60
C LEU A 14 9.97 12.64 -4.95
N LEU A 15 9.95 13.40 -6.05
CA LEU A 15 9.93 12.83 -7.41
C LEU A 15 11.16 11.97 -7.67
N LYS A 16 12.35 12.46 -7.28
CA LYS A 16 13.60 11.71 -7.44
C LYS A 16 13.61 10.43 -6.62
N ALA A 17 13.12 10.46 -5.38
CA ALA A 17 13.00 9.30 -4.51
C ALA A 17 12.09 8.23 -5.12
N VAL A 18 10.92 8.64 -5.63
CA VAL A 18 9.99 7.71 -6.31
C VAL A 18 10.64 7.10 -7.55
N CYS A 19 11.38 7.87 -8.35
CA CYS A 19 12.15 7.32 -9.47
C CYS A 19 13.17 6.26 -9.00
N HIS A 20 13.99 6.56 -7.98
CA HIS A 20 14.94 5.59 -7.43
C HIS A 20 14.24 4.31 -6.95
N LYS A 21 13.11 4.44 -6.24
CA LYS A 21 12.30 3.31 -5.80
C LYS A 21 11.84 2.45 -6.98
N THR A 22 11.32 3.07 -8.05
CA THR A 22 10.88 2.32 -9.25
C THR A 22 12.02 1.63 -9.99
N LEU A 23 13.26 2.13 -9.85
CA LEU A 23 14.47 1.51 -10.39
C LEU A 23 15.05 0.41 -9.48
N GLY A 24 14.46 0.19 -8.30
CA GLY A 24 14.92 -0.78 -7.31
C GLY A 24 16.04 -0.28 -6.38
N ASP A 25 16.39 1.01 -6.46
CA ASP A 25 17.42 1.64 -5.63
C ASP A 25 16.79 2.23 -4.35
N THR A 26 16.30 1.34 -3.49
CA THR A 26 15.51 1.70 -2.30
C THR A 26 16.33 2.47 -1.26
N GLU A 27 17.60 2.14 -1.06
CA GLU A 27 18.46 2.84 -0.09
C GLU A 27 18.58 4.34 -0.42
N LYS A 28 18.79 4.68 -1.71
CA LYS A 28 18.85 6.10 -2.12
C LYS A 28 17.51 6.79 -2.00
N ALA A 29 16.41 6.11 -2.31
CA ALA A 29 15.08 6.66 -2.15
C ALA A 29 14.83 7.04 -0.67
N GLU A 30 15.19 6.17 0.27
CA GLU A 30 15.08 6.43 1.71
C GLU A 30 15.86 7.66 2.16
N ILE A 31 17.11 7.80 1.72
CA ILE A 31 17.95 8.95 2.08
C ILE A 31 17.30 10.26 1.59
N LEU A 32 16.78 10.27 0.36
CA LEU A 32 16.11 11.44 -0.21
C LEU A 32 14.81 11.78 0.53
N LEU A 33 14.03 10.77 0.94
CA LEU A 33 12.82 10.97 1.73
C LEU A 33 13.12 11.46 3.14
N GLN A 34 14.17 10.93 3.79
CA GLN A 34 14.63 11.42 5.10
C GLN A 34 15.13 12.85 5.03
N GLU A 35 15.79 13.24 3.93
CA GLU A 35 16.16 14.62 3.69
C GLU A 35 14.92 15.50 3.57
N LEU A 36 13.94 15.12 2.75
CA LEU A 36 12.68 15.85 2.60
C LEU A 36 11.98 16.07 3.94
N LEU A 37 11.89 15.03 4.79
CA LEU A 37 11.23 15.13 6.09
C LEU A 37 11.95 16.09 7.07
N GLN A 38 13.22 16.41 6.86
CA GLN A 38 13.90 17.45 7.66
C GLN A 38 13.42 18.86 7.31
N TYR A 39 12.87 19.05 6.10
CA TYR A 39 12.30 20.31 5.65
C TYR A 39 10.80 20.42 5.96
N GLU A 40 10.18 19.45 6.63
CA GLU A 40 8.74 19.46 6.95
C GLU A 40 8.30 20.78 7.62
N SER A 41 9.09 21.31 8.55
CA SER A 41 8.77 22.57 9.24
C SER A 41 8.90 23.84 8.38
N HIS A 42 9.42 23.71 7.17
CA HIS A 42 9.63 24.81 6.22
C HIS A 42 8.59 24.80 5.08
N LEU A 43 7.69 23.81 5.08
CA LEU A 43 6.58 23.73 4.13
C LEU A 43 5.44 24.62 4.63
N GLY A 44 4.98 25.54 3.79
CA GLY A 44 3.90 26.47 4.12
C GLY A 44 2.56 25.96 3.60
N GLU A 45 2.41 25.89 2.29
CA GLU A 45 1.19 25.44 1.61
C GLU A 45 1.29 23.97 1.19
N ASP A 46 2.49 23.52 0.78
CA ASP A 46 2.73 22.20 0.19
C ASP A 46 3.04 21.11 1.23
N ILE A 47 2.31 21.16 2.33
CA ILE A 47 2.47 20.27 3.49
C ILE A 47 2.23 18.79 3.09
N TYR A 48 1.43 18.55 2.04
CA TYR A 48 1.21 17.20 1.51
C TYR A 48 2.50 16.49 1.09
N LEU A 49 3.57 17.23 0.73
CA LEU A 49 4.85 16.63 0.34
C LEU A 49 5.44 15.77 1.47
N ALA A 50 5.36 16.25 2.71
CA ALA A 50 5.77 15.49 3.89
C ALA A 50 4.87 14.27 4.09
N THR A 51 3.54 14.44 3.96
CA THR A 51 2.57 13.33 4.07
C THR A 51 2.86 12.20 3.10
N TYR A 52 3.09 12.54 1.82
CA TYR A 52 3.45 11.58 0.78
C TYR A 52 4.81 10.93 1.05
N ALA A 53 5.80 11.69 1.52
CA ALA A 53 7.10 11.12 1.88
C ALA A 53 7.00 10.09 3.01
N MET A 54 6.21 10.36 4.05
CA MET A 54 5.94 9.41 5.14
C MET A 54 5.23 8.15 4.64
N ALA A 55 4.25 8.30 3.73
CA ALA A 55 3.56 7.15 3.14
C ALA A 55 4.53 6.26 2.34
N GLU A 56 5.41 6.88 1.55
CA GLU A 56 6.42 6.17 0.77
C GLU A 56 7.44 5.43 1.65
N MET A 57 7.88 6.03 2.77
CA MET A 57 8.68 5.32 3.79
C MET A 57 7.95 4.08 4.33
N GLY A 58 6.66 4.20 4.62
CA GLY A 58 5.83 3.08 5.07
C GLY A 58 5.70 1.96 4.03
N TYR A 59 5.53 2.31 2.76
CA TYR A 59 5.49 1.32 1.67
C TYR A 59 6.84 0.60 1.52
N MET A 60 7.94 1.33 1.60
CA MET A 60 9.28 0.72 1.52
C MET A 60 9.57 -0.21 2.71
N ALA A 61 9.18 0.17 3.93
CA ALA A 61 9.26 -0.71 5.09
C ALA A 61 8.41 -1.98 4.91
N MET A 62 7.21 -1.86 4.32
CA MET A 62 6.36 -3.01 3.98
C MET A 62 7.05 -3.93 2.96
N ASP A 63 7.69 -3.38 1.93
CA ASP A 63 8.42 -4.15 0.91
C ASP A 63 9.62 -4.91 1.52
N ARG A 64 10.24 -4.37 2.57
CA ARG A 64 11.31 -5.04 3.35
C ARG A 64 10.79 -6.07 4.36
N GLY A 65 9.48 -6.22 4.51
CA GLY A 65 8.84 -7.09 5.51
C GLY A 65 8.88 -6.54 6.94
N GLN A 66 9.24 -5.27 7.13
CA GLN A 66 9.25 -4.58 8.42
C GLN A 66 7.87 -4.01 8.73
N TYR A 67 6.91 -4.88 9.00
CA TYR A 67 5.50 -4.52 9.09
C TYR A 67 5.17 -3.56 10.25
N GLU A 68 5.87 -3.67 11.38
CA GLU A 68 5.65 -2.77 12.53
C GLU A 68 6.07 -1.34 12.20
N GLU A 69 7.25 -1.17 11.59
CA GLU A 69 7.75 0.13 11.12
C GLU A 69 6.84 0.69 10.02
N ALA A 70 6.39 -0.16 9.09
CA ALA A 70 5.46 0.24 8.04
C ALA A 70 4.16 0.82 8.62
N LEU A 71 3.56 0.15 9.62
CA LEU A 71 2.35 0.64 10.28
C LEU A 71 2.57 1.99 10.97
N GLN A 72 3.70 2.18 11.64
CA GLN A 72 4.03 3.46 12.30
C GLN A 72 4.10 4.61 11.29
N TRP A 73 4.79 4.41 10.16
CA TRP A 73 4.88 5.43 9.11
C TRP A 73 3.54 5.72 8.43
N LEU A 74 2.80 4.66 8.10
CA LEU A 74 1.49 4.77 7.44
C LEU A 74 0.46 5.47 8.34
N ASP A 75 0.44 5.14 9.62
CA ASP A 75 -0.44 5.78 10.60
C ASP A 75 -0.06 7.25 10.81
N ARG A 76 1.25 7.55 10.92
CA ARG A 76 1.74 8.92 11.01
C ARG A 76 1.34 9.74 9.78
N SER A 77 1.45 9.18 8.58
CA SER A 77 1.08 9.85 7.33
C SER A 77 -0.42 10.25 7.33
N CYS A 78 -1.33 9.35 7.73
CA CYS A 78 -2.76 9.67 7.77
C CYS A 78 -3.15 10.78 8.77
N HIS A 79 -2.34 11.03 9.79
CA HIS A 79 -2.66 11.99 10.86
C HIS A 79 -1.80 13.25 10.83
N ALA A 80 -0.76 13.30 10.00
CA ALA A 80 0.16 14.41 9.97
C ALA A 80 -0.55 15.69 9.52
N HIS A 81 -1.28 15.63 8.39
CA HIS A 81 -1.81 16.80 7.70
C HIS A 81 -3.14 16.48 7.01
N THR A 82 -4.09 17.43 6.98
CA THR A 82 -5.44 17.27 6.39
C THR A 82 -5.76 18.40 5.41
N ASP A 83 -6.85 18.25 4.64
CA ASP A 83 -7.45 19.27 3.77
C ASP A 83 -6.61 19.65 2.53
N TYR A 84 -5.73 18.75 2.07
CA TYR A 84 -4.95 18.92 0.84
C TYR A 84 -5.56 18.20 -0.36
N HIS A 85 -5.19 18.64 -1.58
CA HIS A 85 -5.63 17.97 -2.80
C HIS A 85 -5.15 16.51 -2.84
N LEU A 86 -6.04 15.60 -3.22
CA LEU A 86 -5.78 14.15 -3.31
C LEU A 86 -5.63 13.43 -1.97
N GLU A 87 -5.97 14.05 -0.84
CA GLU A 87 -5.97 13.41 0.47
C GLU A 87 -6.75 12.08 0.48
N SER A 88 -7.98 12.08 -0.01
CA SER A 88 -8.82 10.87 -0.04
C SER A 88 -8.18 9.73 -0.85
N PHE A 89 -7.43 10.07 -1.92
CA PHE A 89 -6.73 9.07 -2.72
C PHE A 89 -5.51 8.50 -1.98
N LEU A 90 -4.75 9.35 -1.29
CA LEU A 90 -3.62 8.90 -0.49
C LEU A 90 -4.10 8.04 0.69
N HIS A 91 -5.09 8.50 1.45
CA HIS A 91 -5.66 7.76 2.57
C HIS A 91 -6.23 6.40 2.15
N TYR A 92 -6.89 6.33 0.99
CA TYR A 92 -7.34 5.05 0.44
C TYR A 92 -6.18 4.07 0.24
N ARG A 93 -5.08 4.52 -0.38
CA ARG A 93 -3.88 3.68 -0.59
C ARG A 93 -3.26 3.25 0.74
N ILE A 94 -3.16 4.16 1.71
CA ILE A 94 -2.62 3.88 3.04
C ILE A 94 -3.47 2.82 3.75
N HIS A 95 -4.79 3.01 3.81
CA HIS A 95 -5.69 2.05 4.45
C HIS A 95 -5.66 0.67 3.77
N ALA A 96 -5.55 0.62 2.44
CA ALA A 96 -5.37 -0.63 1.72
C ALA A 96 -4.09 -1.36 2.16
N ALA A 97 -2.97 -0.63 2.29
CA ALA A 97 -1.70 -1.18 2.76
C ALA A 97 -1.77 -1.65 4.23
N ILE A 98 -2.35 -0.86 5.13
CA ILE A 98 -2.55 -1.25 6.54
C ILE A 98 -3.38 -2.54 6.63
N ARG A 99 -4.50 -2.62 5.89
CA ARG A 99 -5.35 -3.81 5.88
C ARG A 99 -4.61 -5.03 5.31
N HIS A 100 -3.78 -4.83 4.30
CA HIS A 100 -2.95 -5.88 3.73
C HIS A 100 -1.98 -6.45 4.79
N ILE A 101 -1.26 -5.58 5.50
CA ILE A 101 -0.35 -5.97 6.60
C ILE A 101 -1.10 -6.75 7.70
N GLN A 102 -2.27 -6.25 8.15
CA GLN A 102 -3.09 -6.91 9.16
C GLN A 102 -3.52 -8.32 8.72
N THR A 103 -3.91 -8.46 7.46
CA THR A 103 -4.31 -9.75 6.88
C THR A 103 -3.14 -10.72 6.85
N LEU A 104 -1.95 -10.25 6.44
CA LEU A 104 -0.73 -11.07 6.43
C LEU A 104 -0.37 -11.56 7.84
N ASN A 105 -0.42 -10.68 8.84
CA ASN A 105 -0.17 -11.05 10.24
C ASN A 105 -1.13 -12.15 10.71
N SER A 106 -2.43 -11.98 10.45
CA SER A 106 -3.44 -13.00 10.80
C SER A 106 -3.15 -14.35 10.12
N ILE A 107 -2.72 -14.37 8.86
CA ILE A 107 -2.38 -15.61 8.15
C ILE A 107 -1.12 -16.25 8.76
N MET A 108 -0.08 -15.46 9.07
CA MET A 108 1.14 -15.96 9.69
C MET A 108 0.87 -16.59 11.06
N ASP A 109 -0.01 -15.98 11.85
CA ASP A 109 -0.45 -16.53 13.15
C ASP A 109 -1.13 -17.90 12.96
N GLN A 110 -2.02 -18.05 11.98
CA GLN A 110 -2.68 -19.34 11.69
C GLN A 110 -1.69 -20.42 11.23
N VAL A 111 -0.71 -20.07 10.39
CA VAL A 111 0.31 -21.02 9.91
C VAL A 111 1.18 -21.52 11.06
N SER A 112 1.54 -20.63 12.00
CA SER A 112 2.31 -21.02 13.20
C SER A 112 1.58 -22.04 14.07
N ILE A 113 0.25 -21.95 14.17
CA ILE A 113 -0.60 -22.91 14.88
C ILE A 113 -0.59 -24.26 14.16
N THR A 114 -0.72 -24.28 12.83
CA THR A 114 -0.76 -25.54 12.06
C THR A 114 0.56 -26.33 12.08
N ASN A 115 1.70 -25.66 12.23
CA ASN A 115 3.03 -26.29 12.32
C ASN A 115 3.34 -26.88 13.71
N SER A 116 2.49 -26.64 14.71
CA SER A 116 2.65 -27.14 16.09
C SER A 116 1.85 -28.41 16.41
N ILE A 117 1.11 -28.95 15.43
CA ILE A 117 0.42 -30.23 15.58
C ILE A 117 1.46 -31.35 15.42
N PRO A 118 1.70 -32.21 16.43
CA PRO A 118 2.58 -33.35 16.27
C PRO A 118 2.07 -34.25 15.14
N GLU A 119 2.97 -34.79 14.31
CA GLU A 119 2.64 -35.89 13.41
C GLU A 119 2.16 -37.10 14.23
N GLU A 120 0.86 -37.17 14.53
CA GLU A 120 0.25 -38.40 15.01
C GLU A 120 0.24 -39.40 13.87
N LYS A 121 1.11 -40.41 14.01
CA LYS A 121 1.07 -41.64 13.23
C LYS A 121 -0.33 -42.25 13.30
N GLY A 122 -1.08 -42.10 12.20
CA GLY A 122 -2.07 -43.03 11.70
C GLY A 122 -3.21 -43.43 12.64
N ASN A 123 -4.43 -43.00 12.32
CA ASN A 123 -5.48 -43.91 11.86
C ASN A 123 -6.64 -43.13 11.24
N GLY A 124 -7.20 -43.71 10.18
CA GLY A 124 -7.90 -43.00 9.11
C GLY A 124 -9.24 -42.35 9.47
N LEU A 125 -9.54 -41.29 8.73
CA LEU A 125 -10.85 -40.92 8.14
C LEU A 125 -10.74 -39.51 7.52
N TYR A 126 -9.88 -39.31 6.52
CA TYR A 126 -10.04 -38.17 5.61
C TYR A 126 -10.74 -38.66 4.36
N SER A 127 -12.07 -38.51 4.39
CA SER A 127 -12.89 -38.64 3.20
C SER A 127 -12.47 -37.54 2.22
N SER A 128 -12.09 -38.00 1.03
CA SER A 128 -11.63 -37.25 -0.13
C SER A 128 -12.39 -35.94 -0.41
N CYS A 129 -11.67 -34.85 -0.65
CA CYS A 129 -12.09 -33.86 -1.62
C CYS A 129 -10.95 -33.61 -2.62
N SER A 130 -10.89 -34.45 -3.65
CA SER A 130 -10.02 -34.28 -4.80
C SER A 130 -10.63 -33.23 -5.73
N MET A 131 -10.14 -31.99 -5.69
CA MET A 131 -10.43 -31.02 -6.74
C MET A 131 -9.38 -31.19 -7.85
N SER A 132 -9.69 -32.03 -8.83
CA SER A 132 -9.03 -31.99 -10.15
C SER A 132 -9.71 -30.93 -11.01
N PRO A 133 -8.99 -30.20 -11.89
CA PRO A 133 -9.54 -29.08 -12.64
C PRO A 133 -10.39 -29.58 -13.82
N ALA A 134 -11.70 -29.43 -13.76
CA ALA A 134 -12.62 -29.72 -14.85
C ALA A 134 -13.08 -28.43 -15.56
N THR A 135 -12.42 -28.15 -16.68
CA THR A 135 -12.94 -27.66 -17.97
C THR A 135 -14.13 -26.68 -18.05
N LYS A 136 -13.85 -25.55 -18.74
CA LYS A 136 -14.73 -24.66 -19.54
C LYS A 136 -15.65 -23.69 -18.77
N ASN A 137 -15.14 -22.49 -18.52
CA ASN A 137 -15.98 -21.30 -18.32
C ASN A 137 -16.45 -20.78 -19.70
N PRO A 138 -17.75 -20.54 -19.92
CA PRO A 138 -18.19 -19.75 -21.07
C PRO A 138 -17.78 -18.29 -20.87
N SER A 139 -17.22 -17.68 -21.91
CA SER A 139 -16.77 -16.29 -21.92
C SER A 139 -17.90 -15.34 -21.54
N ILE A 140 -17.76 -14.66 -20.41
CA ILE A 140 -18.64 -13.54 -20.02
C ILE A 140 -18.24 -12.34 -20.87
N ASN A 141 -19.10 -11.94 -21.81
CA ASN A 141 -18.92 -10.71 -22.58
C ASN A 141 -19.50 -9.53 -21.78
N ILE A 142 -18.61 -8.69 -21.25
CA ILE A 142 -18.93 -7.56 -20.38
C ILE A 142 -19.48 -6.32 -21.12
N TYR A 143 -19.72 -6.40 -22.44
CA TYR A 143 -20.16 -5.25 -23.26
C TYR A 143 -21.67 -5.17 -23.55
N GLU A 144 -22.50 -6.08 -23.05
CA GLU A 144 -23.96 -5.90 -23.13
C GLU A 144 -24.46 -5.04 -21.95
N SER A 145 -24.38 -3.72 -22.10
CA SER A 145 -25.21 -2.81 -21.32
C SER A 145 -26.58 -2.64 -22.01
N PRO A 146 -27.69 -2.65 -21.26
CA PRO A 146 -29.02 -2.45 -21.85
C PRO A 146 -29.15 -1.02 -22.39
N VAL A 147 -29.56 -0.91 -23.64
CA VAL A 147 -29.87 0.37 -24.30
C VAL A 147 -31.12 0.97 -23.65
N PRO A 148 -31.10 2.23 -23.15
CA PRO A 148 -32.30 2.87 -22.63
C PRO A 148 -33.30 3.14 -23.76
N PRO A 149 -34.61 3.00 -23.53
CA PRO A 149 -35.62 3.23 -24.56
C PRO A 149 -35.56 4.69 -25.04
N SER A 150 -35.42 4.87 -26.35
CA SER A 150 -35.50 6.16 -27.01
C SER A 150 -36.86 6.81 -26.78
N LEU A 151 -36.86 8.04 -26.28
CA LEU A 151 -38.02 8.93 -26.29
C LEU A 151 -38.47 9.15 -27.73
N SER A 152 -39.60 8.55 -28.12
CA SER A 152 -40.32 8.97 -29.33
C SER A 152 -40.96 10.33 -29.06
N THR A 153 -40.60 11.31 -29.88
CA THR A 153 -41.28 12.62 -29.97
C THR A 153 -42.69 12.45 -30.48
#